data_AF-N6YD51-F1
#
_entry.id   AF-N6YD51-F1
#
_cell.length_a   1.000
_cell.length_b   1.000
_cell.length_c   1.000
_cell.angle_alpha   90.00
_cell.angle_beta   90.00
_cell.angle_gamma   90.00
#
_symmetry.space_group_name_H-M   'P 1'
#
loop_
_entity.id
_entity.type
_entity.pdbx_description
1 polymer ?
#
loop_
_entity_poly.entity_id
_entity_poly.type
_entity_poly.pdbx_seq_one_letter_code
_entity_poly.pdbx_strand_id
1 'polypeptide(L)'
;MTPATIPNMAQQAQAIAAAAAERFREECIRVGRDTSANNPAVKRAALHRRVILGLLSRGTYLTVRQLREGIAASPLEGIDRHISRNAVYHLADDIRQRGWAAYEVPGRAGLPVGTGRTGAYRITDLGMAALAAMRENEPTPATTGDH
;
A
#
# COMPACT_ATOMS: atom_id res chain seq x y z
N MET A 1 34.97 -27.44 -13.11
CA MET A 1 34.68 -26.67 -11.87
C MET A 1 34.11 -25.32 -12.30
N THR A 2 32.80 -25.16 -12.26
CA THR A 2 32.13 -23.88 -12.55
C THR A 2 32.23 -22.98 -11.32
N PRO A 3 32.77 -21.75 -11.43
CA PRO A 3 32.85 -20.86 -10.28
C PRO A 3 31.44 -20.47 -9.84
N ALA A 4 31.12 -20.74 -8.57
CA ALA A 4 29.89 -20.29 -7.94
C ALA A 4 29.89 -18.76 -7.92
N THR A 5 29.12 -18.17 -8.84
CA THR A 5 28.97 -16.72 -8.93
C THR A 5 28.15 -16.26 -7.73
N ILE A 6 28.81 -15.64 -6.76
CA ILE A 6 28.13 -15.06 -5.60
C ILE A 6 27.29 -13.88 -6.14
N PRO A 7 25.96 -13.91 -5.98
CA PRO A 7 25.11 -12.84 -6.49
C PRO A 7 25.45 -11.54 -5.77
N ASN A 8 25.68 -10.48 -6.55
CA ASN A 8 26.00 -9.17 -5.99
C ASN A 8 24.81 -8.61 -5.19
N MET A 9 25.04 -7.60 -4.34
CA MET A 9 24.00 -7.06 -3.47
C MET A 9 22.76 -6.53 -4.23
N ALA A 10 22.93 -6.02 -5.45
CA ALA A 10 21.82 -5.59 -6.29
C ALA A 10 20.96 -6.77 -6.78
N GLN A 11 21.59 -7.88 -7.15
CA GLN A 11 20.89 -9.12 -7.53
C GLN A 11 20.15 -9.73 -6.33
N GLN A 12 20.73 -9.66 -5.13
CA GLN A 12 20.06 -10.09 -3.90
C GLN A 12 18.85 -9.21 -3.57
N ALA A 13 18.98 -7.88 -3.67
CA ALA A 13 17.88 -6.96 -3.46
C ALA A 13 16.73 -7.21 -4.45
N GLN A 14 17.06 -7.48 -5.71
CA GLN A 14 16.06 -7.76 -6.74
C GLN A 14 15.36 -9.11 -6.55
N ALA A 15 16.09 -10.13 -6.08
CA ALA A 15 15.51 -11.42 -5.71
C ALA A 15 14.58 -11.30 -4.49
N ILE A 16 14.94 -10.48 -3.49
CA ILE A 16 14.08 -10.20 -2.33
C ILE A 16 12.82 -9.47 -2.77
N ALA A 17 12.94 -8.47 -3.64
CA ALA A 17 11.79 -7.74 -4.19
C ALA A 17 10.86 -8.66 -4.99
N ALA A 18 11.41 -9.54 -5.83
CA ALA A 18 10.65 -10.51 -6.60
C ALA A 18 9.94 -11.54 -5.69
N ALA A 19 10.63 -12.08 -4.69
CA ALA A 19 10.03 -13.02 -3.73
C ALA A 19 8.92 -12.35 -2.91
N ALA A 20 9.08 -11.08 -2.57
CA ALA A 20 8.05 -10.33 -1.87
C ALA A 20 6.85 -10.00 -2.79
N ALA A 21 7.08 -9.78 -4.09
CA ALA A 21 6.02 -9.66 -5.09
C ALA A 21 5.27 -10.97 -5.31
N GLU A 22 5.94 -12.13 -5.27
CA GLU A 22 5.25 -13.43 -5.35
C GLU A 22 4.44 -13.73 -4.10
N ARG A 23 5.00 -13.50 -2.90
CA ARG A 23 4.24 -13.60 -1.65
C ARG A 23 3.03 -12.65 -1.64
N PHE A 24 3.19 -11.47 -2.22
CA PHE A 24 2.10 -10.52 -2.43
C PHE A 24 1.01 -11.10 -3.36
N ARG A 25 1.39 -11.68 -4.51
CA ARG A 25 0.43 -12.35 -5.40
C ARG A 25 -0.27 -13.50 -4.70
N GLU A 26 0.45 -14.35 -3.99
CA GLU A 26 -0.14 -15.44 -3.21
C GLU A 26 -1.08 -14.93 -2.13
N GLU A 27 -0.74 -13.86 -1.42
CA GLU A 27 -1.60 -13.27 -0.41
C GLU A 27 -2.85 -12.60 -1.02
N CYS A 28 -2.71 -11.91 -2.14
CA CYS A 28 -3.84 -11.36 -2.89
C CYS A 28 -4.76 -12.47 -3.44
N ILE A 29 -4.18 -13.56 -3.96
CA ILE A 29 -4.93 -14.73 -4.45
C ILE A 29 -5.59 -15.47 -3.29
N ARG A 30 -4.92 -15.60 -2.13
CA ARG A 30 -5.45 -16.25 -0.93
C ARG A 30 -6.64 -15.49 -0.36
N VAL A 31 -6.52 -14.18 -0.20
CA VAL A 31 -7.64 -13.30 0.20
C VAL A 31 -8.76 -13.34 -0.85
N GLY A 32 -8.40 -13.52 -2.12
CA GLY A 32 -9.33 -13.68 -3.23
C GLY A 32 -10.03 -15.06 -3.33
N ARG A 33 -9.49 -16.11 -2.69
CA ARG A 33 -10.05 -17.47 -2.72
C ARG A 33 -11.03 -17.76 -1.59
N ASP A 34 -10.95 -17.01 -0.50
CA ASP A 34 -12.06 -16.95 0.45
C ASP A 34 -13.24 -16.27 -0.26
N THR A 35 -14.45 -16.73 0.01
CA THR A 35 -15.75 -16.16 -0.41
C THR A 35 -15.92 -14.63 -0.21
N SER A 36 -14.89 -13.98 0.33
CA SER A 36 -14.66 -12.54 0.48
C SER A 36 -14.30 -11.77 -0.81
N ALA A 37 -13.82 -12.42 -1.89
CA ALA A 37 -13.46 -11.72 -3.13
C ALA A 37 -14.61 -10.93 -3.76
N ASN A 38 -15.84 -11.41 -3.61
CA ASN A 38 -17.04 -10.73 -4.09
C ASN A 38 -17.67 -9.79 -3.04
N ASN A 39 -17.11 -9.71 -1.84
CA ASN A 39 -17.59 -8.79 -0.82
C ASN A 39 -17.21 -7.34 -1.20
N PRO A 40 -18.19 -6.44 -1.38
CA PRO A 40 -17.91 -5.05 -1.75
C PRO A 40 -17.04 -4.32 -0.72
N ALA A 41 -17.12 -4.69 0.56
CA ALA A 41 -16.29 -4.09 1.61
C ALA A 41 -14.80 -4.45 1.45
N VAL A 42 -14.50 -5.69 1.04
CA VAL A 42 -13.12 -6.16 0.81
C VAL A 42 -12.52 -5.48 -0.41
N LYS A 43 -13.29 -5.40 -1.52
CA LYS A 43 -12.87 -4.67 -2.73
C LYS A 43 -12.59 -3.19 -2.43
N ARG A 44 -13.49 -2.55 -1.66
CA ARG A 44 -13.33 -1.15 -1.26
C ARG A 44 -12.10 -0.95 -0.37
N ALA A 45 -11.86 -1.82 0.61
CA ALA A 45 -10.67 -1.76 1.44
C ALA A 45 -9.38 -1.94 0.62
N ALA A 46 -9.35 -2.86 -0.34
CA ALA A 46 -8.22 -3.02 -1.26
C ALA A 46 -7.98 -1.76 -2.11
N LEU A 47 -9.05 -1.16 -2.63
CA LEU A 47 -8.98 0.11 -3.35
C LEU A 47 -8.42 1.24 -2.48
N HIS A 48 -8.88 1.37 -1.23
CA HIS A 48 -8.36 2.38 -0.30
C HIS A 48 -6.89 2.17 0.02
N ARG A 49 -6.43 0.93 0.23
CA ARG A 49 -4.99 0.63 0.42
C ARG A 49 -4.17 1.07 -0.77
N ARG A 50 -4.63 0.79 -2.00
CA ARG A 50 -3.96 1.22 -3.22
C ARG A 50 -3.87 2.74 -3.31
N VAL A 51 -4.94 3.46 -2.97
CA VAL A 51 -4.92 4.93 -2.91
C VAL A 51 -3.91 5.42 -1.87
N ILE A 52 -3.91 4.85 -0.66
CA ILE A 52 -2.95 5.23 0.39
C ILE A 52 -1.51 5.03 -0.09
N LEU A 53 -1.18 3.88 -0.67
CA LEU A 53 0.16 3.64 -1.23
C LEU A 53 0.48 4.60 -2.37
N GLY A 54 -0.50 4.88 -3.24
CA GLY A 54 -0.39 5.88 -4.29
C GLY A 54 -0.06 7.29 -3.76
N LEU A 55 -0.70 7.71 -2.67
CA LEU A 55 -0.41 8.98 -2.00
C LEU A 55 1.00 8.98 -1.39
N LEU A 56 1.36 7.91 -0.69
CA LEU A 56 2.67 7.79 -0.02
C LEU A 56 3.84 7.72 -1.04
N SER A 57 3.63 7.10 -2.21
CA SER A 57 4.65 6.99 -3.27
C SER A 57 5.12 8.32 -3.87
N ARG A 58 4.33 9.39 -3.72
CA ARG A 58 4.68 10.73 -4.24
C ARG A 58 5.58 11.52 -3.27
N GLY A 59 5.82 10.99 -2.06
CA GLY A 59 6.85 11.44 -1.12
C GLY A 59 6.50 12.64 -0.25
N THR A 60 6.29 12.39 1.05
CA THR A 60 6.99 13.06 2.17
C THR A 60 6.78 12.17 3.40
N TYR A 61 5.75 12.45 4.18
CA TYR A 61 5.28 11.70 5.33
C TYR A 61 3.83 12.12 5.51
N LEU A 62 2.88 11.18 5.54
CA LEU A 62 1.46 11.52 5.61
C LEU A 62 0.86 11.06 6.93
N THR A 63 0.24 12.00 7.62
CA THR A 63 -0.59 11.71 8.80
C THR A 63 -1.89 11.02 8.39
N VAL A 64 -2.55 10.33 9.33
CA VAL A 64 -3.88 9.73 9.08
C VAL A 64 -4.89 10.75 8.57
N ARG A 65 -4.78 12.01 9.02
CA ARG A 65 -5.63 13.11 8.54
C ARG A 65 -5.41 13.36 7.04
N GLN A 66 -4.15 13.54 6.62
CA GLN A 66 -3.81 13.79 5.23
C GLN A 66 -4.14 12.59 4.33
N LEU A 67 -3.95 11.37 4.83
CA LEU A 67 -4.38 10.15 4.12
C LEU A 67 -5.89 10.16 3.88
N ARG A 68 -6.69 10.51 4.89
CA ARG A 68 -8.15 10.62 4.74
C ARG A 68 -8.54 11.68 3.71
N GLU A 69 -7.94 12.86 3.78
CA GLU A 69 -8.17 13.95 2.82
C GLU A 69 -7.81 13.51 1.40
N GLY A 70 -6.68 12.84 1.22
CA GLY A 70 -6.26 12.30 -0.08
C GLY A 70 -7.16 11.18 -0.60
N ILE A 71 -7.69 10.31 0.26
CA ILE A 71 -8.70 9.31 -0.13
C ILE A 71 -9.96 10.02 -0.62
N ALA A 72 -10.48 10.98 0.15
CA ALA A 72 -11.70 11.70 -0.21
C ALA A 72 -11.56 12.50 -1.52
N ALA A 73 -10.36 12.98 -1.83
CA ALA A 73 -10.04 13.70 -3.07
C ALA A 73 -9.71 12.77 -4.26
N SER A 74 -9.65 11.45 -4.06
CA SER A 74 -9.31 10.51 -5.12
C SER A 74 -10.39 10.48 -6.21
N PRO A 75 -10.02 10.55 -7.52
CA PRO A 75 -10.97 10.46 -8.62
C PRO A 75 -11.44 9.04 -8.91
N LEU A 76 -10.89 8.02 -8.22
CA LEU A 76 -11.22 6.62 -8.49
C LEU A 76 -12.68 6.31 -8.10
N GLU A 77 -13.36 5.57 -8.96
CA GLU A 77 -14.71 5.07 -8.70
C GLU A 77 -14.71 4.06 -7.54
N GLY A 78 -15.79 4.02 -6.75
CA GLY A 78 -15.94 3.08 -5.63
C GLY A 78 -15.26 3.52 -4.32
N ILE A 79 -14.61 4.68 -4.31
CA ILE A 79 -14.06 5.29 -3.10
C ILE A 79 -15.18 5.77 -2.17
N ASP A 80 -15.13 5.35 -0.91
CA ASP A 80 -15.90 6.00 0.15
C ASP A 80 -15.23 7.33 0.55
N ARG A 81 -15.87 8.44 0.15
CA ARG A 81 -15.43 9.82 0.44
C ARG A 81 -15.69 10.24 1.89
N HIS A 82 -16.54 9.51 2.60
CA HIS A 82 -16.90 9.76 4.00
C HIS A 82 -16.19 8.83 4.98
N ILE A 83 -15.15 8.12 4.51
CA ILE A 83 -14.39 7.18 5.32
C ILE A 83 -13.97 7.81 6.66
N SER A 84 -14.24 7.07 7.75
CA SER A 84 -13.96 7.55 9.10
C SER A 84 -12.45 7.59 9.34
N ARG A 85 -12.01 8.49 10.23
CA ARG A 85 -10.60 8.56 10.65
C ARG A 85 -10.10 7.22 11.21
N ASN A 86 -10.95 6.51 11.96
CA ASN A 86 -10.60 5.23 12.54
C ASN A 86 -10.42 4.12 11.47
N ALA A 87 -11.25 4.12 10.43
CA ALA A 87 -11.09 3.20 9.31
C ALA A 87 -9.77 3.45 8.55
N VAL A 88 -9.41 4.71 8.32
CA VAL A 88 -8.11 5.06 7.72
C VAL A 88 -6.95 4.63 8.62
N TYR A 89 -7.08 4.77 9.95
CA TYR A 89 -6.08 4.28 10.90
C TYR A 89 -5.87 2.76 10.77
N HIS A 90 -6.95 1.96 10.76
CA HIS A 90 -6.83 0.51 10.60
C HIS A 90 -6.25 0.10 9.25
N LEU A 91 -6.59 0.81 8.17
CA LEU A 91 -5.99 0.57 6.85
C LEU A 91 -4.49 0.90 6.83
N ALA A 92 -4.09 2.01 7.45
CA ALA A 92 -2.70 2.42 7.56
C ALA A 92 -1.89 1.46 8.44
N ASP A 93 -2.49 0.96 9.52
CA ASP A 93 -1.85 -0.04 10.38
C ASP A 93 -1.72 -1.40 9.68
N ASP A 94 -2.72 -1.84 8.93
CA ASP A 94 -2.66 -3.08 8.13
C ASP A 94 -1.54 -3.03 7.08
N ILE A 95 -1.41 -1.94 6.31
CA ILE A 95 -0.29 -1.80 5.36
C ILE A 95 1.07 -1.68 6.06
N ARG A 96 1.11 -1.18 7.30
CA ARG A 96 2.32 -1.16 8.12
C ARG A 96 2.70 -2.56 8.61
N GLN A 97 1.74 -3.34 9.10
CA GLN A 97 1.95 -4.73 9.52
C GLN A 97 2.45 -5.60 8.37
N ARG A 98 2.02 -5.31 7.14
CA ARG A 98 2.52 -5.94 5.90
C ARG A 98 3.91 -5.45 5.46
N GLY A 99 4.48 -4.46 6.14
CA GLY A 99 5.76 -3.87 5.78
C GLY A 99 5.72 -2.94 4.57
N TRP A 100 4.54 -2.58 4.04
CA TRP A 100 4.39 -1.69 2.89
C TRP A 100 4.52 -0.21 3.26
N ALA A 101 4.31 0.11 4.54
CA ALA A 101 4.53 1.43 5.08
C ALA A 101 5.32 1.35 6.39
N ALA A 102 6.12 2.39 6.67
CA ALA A 102 6.74 2.62 7.96
C ALA A 102 6.00 3.75 8.68
N TYR A 103 5.93 3.69 10.01
CA TYR A 103 5.33 4.72 10.86
C TYR A 103 6.41 5.39 11.70
N GLU A 104 6.46 6.71 11.63
CA GLU A 104 7.44 7.51 12.36
C GLU A 104 6.71 8.56 13.21
N VAL A 105 7.18 8.70 14.46
CA VAL A 105 6.72 9.72 15.38
C VAL A 105 7.87 10.72 15.55
N PRO A 106 7.67 12.01 15.24
CA PRO A 106 8.72 13.01 15.42
C PRO A 106 9.27 12.98 16.86
N GLY A 107 10.60 13.12 16.96
CA GLY A 107 11.29 13.25 18.25
C GLY A 107 10.77 14.43 19.07
N ARG A 108 10.97 14.36 20.39
CA ARG A 108 10.48 15.39 21.35
C ARG A 108 11.32 16.66 21.38
N ALA A 109 12.48 16.68 20.70
CA ALA A 109 13.42 17.78 20.79
C ALA A 109 12.81 19.06 20.18
N GLY A 110 12.57 20.07 21.02
CA GLY A 110 12.11 21.39 20.59
C GLY A 110 10.59 21.57 20.45
N LEU A 111 9.75 20.59 20.80
CA LEU A 111 8.29 20.78 20.78
C LEU A 111 7.76 21.29 22.13
N PRO A 112 6.88 22.32 22.14
CA PRO A 112 6.21 22.79 23.34
C PRO A 112 5.39 21.68 24.02
N VAL A 113 5.31 21.71 25.34
CA VAL A 113 4.45 20.80 26.10
C VAL A 113 2.99 21.06 25.71
N GLY A 114 2.25 20.03 25.31
CA GLY A 114 0.85 20.13 24.87
C GLY A 114 0.64 20.05 23.35
N THR A 115 1.71 20.14 22.54
CA THR A 115 1.61 19.86 21.10
C THR A 115 1.61 18.34 20.89
N GLY A 116 0.45 17.77 20.53
CA GLY A 116 0.31 16.34 20.31
C GLY A 116 1.28 15.83 19.23
N ARG A 117 2.00 14.75 19.53
CA ARG A 117 2.82 14.04 18.53
C ARG A 117 1.88 13.44 17.50
N THR A 118 1.93 13.92 16.26
CA THR A 118 1.20 13.28 15.16
C THR A 118 2.19 12.42 14.39
N GLY A 119 2.09 11.11 14.54
CA GLY A 119 2.89 10.21 13.73
C GLY A 119 2.42 10.20 12.27
N ALA A 120 3.35 9.91 11.39
CA ALA A 120 3.15 9.93 9.96
C ALA A 120 3.68 8.64 9.33
N TYR A 121 3.08 8.29 8.21
CA TYR A 121 3.43 7.12 7.43
C TYR A 121 4.30 7.50 6.24
N ARG A 122 5.26 6.65 5.89
CA ARG A 122 6.00 6.69 4.62
C ARG A 122 5.91 5.34 3.93
N ILE A 123 5.96 5.33 2.60
CA ILE A 123 6.05 4.08 1.84
C ILE A 123 7.44 3.45 2.02
N THR A 124 7.49 2.12 1.98
CA THR A 124 8.75 1.35 1.92
C THR A 124 9.01 0.86 0.50
N ASP A 125 10.20 0.32 0.24
CA ASP A 125 10.50 -0.32 -1.06
C ASP A 125 9.55 -1.49 -1.35
N LEU A 126 9.20 -2.25 -0.31
CA LEU A 126 8.18 -3.30 -0.42
C LEU A 126 6.80 -2.74 -0.77
N GLY A 127 6.42 -1.61 -0.18
CA GLY A 127 5.17 -0.93 -0.52
C GLY A 127 5.14 -0.39 -1.95
N MET A 128 6.28 0.07 -2.46
CA MET A 128 6.43 0.47 -3.87
C MET A 128 6.22 -0.72 -4.80
N ALA A 129 6.82 -1.87 -4.50
CA ALA A 129 6.62 -3.11 -5.27
C ALA A 129 5.16 -3.59 -5.21
N ALA A 130 4.54 -3.56 -4.02
CA ALA A 130 3.13 -3.91 -3.85
C ALA A 130 2.21 -2.98 -4.65
N LEU A 131 2.46 -1.67 -4.65
CA LEU A 131 1.71 -0.70 -5.44
C LEU A 131 1.83 -0.96 -6.95
N ALA A 132 3.02 -1.32 -7.44
CA ALA A 132 3.23 -1.68 -8.85
C ALA A 132 2.40 -2.92 -9.22
N ALA A 133 2.47 -3.99 -8.41
CA ALA A 133 1.70 -5.21 -8.62
C ALA A 133 0.18 -4.97 -8.58
N MET A 134 -0.32 -4.04 -7.74
CA MET A 134 -1.73 -3.67 -7.72
C MET A 134 -2.19 -2.94 -9.00
N ARG A 135 -1.30 -2.23 -9.68
CA ARG A 135 -1.61 -1.53 -10.94
C ARG A 135 -1.63 -2.50 -12.13
N GLU A 136 -0.74 -3.48 -12.15
CA GLU A 136 -0.67 -4.49 -13.21
C GLU A 136 -1.89 -5.41 -13.24
N ASN A 137 -2.52 -5.64 -12.09
CA ASN A 137 -3.72 -6.48 -11.97
C ASN A 137 -5.03 -5.73 -12.23
N GLU A 138 -5.00 -4.49 -12.71
CA GLU A 138 -6.23 -3.86 -13.21
C GLU A 138 -6.67 -4.58 -14.49
N PRO A 139 -7.90 -5.13 -14.54
CA PRO A 139 -8.40 -5.70 -15.78
C PRO A 139 -8.41 -4.58 -16.82
N THR A 140 -7.64 -4.77 -17.89
CA THR A 140 -7.78 -3.95 -19.09
C THR A 140 -9.25 -4.05 -19.51
N PRO A 141 -9.97 -2.93 -19.71
CA PRO A 141 -11.35 -3.01 -20.16
C PRO A 141 -11.35 -3.84 -21.44
N ALA A 142 -12.11 -4.94 -21.44
CA ALA A 142 -12.29 -5.76 -22.61
C ALA A 142 -12.73 -4.82 -23.75
N THR A 143 -11.87 -4.66 -24.75
CA THR A 143 -12.29 -4.06 -26.01
C THR A 143 -13.26 -5.06 -26.60
N THR A 144 -14.56 -4.88 -26.32
CA THR A 144 -15.62 -5.61 -27.00
C THR A 144 -15.53 -5.17 -28.46
N GLY A 145 -14.84 -5.97 -29.26
CA GLY A 145 -14.87 -5.85 -30.71
C GLY A 145 -16.31 -6.07 -31.16
N ASP A 146 -16.83 -5.09 -31.88
CA ASP A 146 -18.04 -5.22 -32.69
C ASP A 146 -17.97 -6.51 -33.53
N HIS A 147 -19.05 -7.29 -33.45
CA HIS A 147 -19.37 -8.36 -34.39
C HIS A 147 -20.74 -8.08 -34.99
#